data_AF-A0A6J4Y1M2-F1
#
_entry.id   AF-A0A6J4Y1M2-F1
#
_cell.length_a   1.000
_cell.length_b   1.000
_cell.length_c   1.000
_cell.angle_alpha   90.00
_cell.angle_beta   90.00
_cell.angle_gamma   90.00
#
_symmetry.space_group_name_H-M   'P 1'
#
loop_
_entity.id
_entity.type
_entity.pdbx_description
1 polymer ?
#
loop_
_entity_poly.entity_id
_entity_poly.type
_entity_poly.pdbx_seq_one_letter_code
_entity_poly.pdbx_strand_id
1 'polypeptide(L)'
;MPSDSPIDRNQIAFYDPERRGMFIHADQLVDSPFEVGDRFSLRKGKRELFAITIIKDDRGDIFFDKQGIFIERTRKIDILLGGIFEEYVFYIEPEIPETIKLKPLEIVKDIDQKWR
;
A
#
# COMPACT_ATOMS: atom_id res chain seq x y z
N MET A 1 -12.85 10.19 -15.15
CA MET A 1 -12.21 11.40 -14.58
C MET A 1 -11.50 10.93 -13.33
N PRO A 2 -10.17 11.07 -13.17
CA PRO A 2 -9.60 10.85 -11.85
C PRO A 2 -10.07 12.03 -10.99
N SER A 3 -10.73 11.75 -9.87
CA SER A 3 -11.11 12.81 -8.94
C SER A 3 -9.82 13.42 -8.38
N ASP A 4 -9.66 14.74 -8.48
CA ASP A 4 -8.75 15.55 -7.66
C ASP A 4 -9.18 15.52 -6.18
N SER A 5 -9.37 14.33 -5.62
CA SER A 5 -9.56 14.18 -4.20
C SER A 5 -8.19 14.38 -3.57
N PRO A 6 -7.99 15.44 -2.75
CA PRO A 6 -6.73 15.62 -2.05
C PRO A 6 -6.44 14.35 -1.27
N ILE A 7 -5.28 13.75 -1.50
CA ILE A 7 -4.81 12.56 -0.80
C ILE A 7 -4.92 12.84 0.69
N ASP A 8 -5.73 12.06 1.40
CA ASP A 8 -5.87 12.20 2.85
C ASP A 8 -4.54 11.81 3.50
N ARG A 9 -4.08 12.60 4.47
CA ARG A 9 -2.88 12.27 5.24
C ARG A 9 -3.02 10.94 5.97
N ASN A 10 -4.25 10.57 6.33
CA ASN A 10 -4.53 9.28 6.96
C ASN A 10 -4.33 8.10 6.00
N GLN A 11 -4.21 8.34 4.69
CA GLN A 11 -3.93 7.32 3.67
C GLN A 11 -2.44 7.21 3.34
N ILE A 12 -1.55 7.89 4.07
CA ILE A 12 -0.11 7.86 3.83
C ILE A 12 0.55 6.87 4.79
N ALA A 13 1.10 5.80 4.23
CA ALA A 13 2.01 4.88 4.90
C ALA A 13 3.46 5.37 4.73
N PHE A 14 4.29 5.06 5.72
CA PHE A 14 5.68 5.50 5.75
C PHE A 14 6.62 4.32 5.55
N TYR A 15 7.76 4.60 4.92
CA TYR A 15 8.90 3.70 4.95
C TYR A 15 9.49 3.68 6.36
N ASP A 16 9.62 2.48 6.92
CA ASP A 16 10.35 2.21 8.15
C ASP A 16 11.79 1.78 7.77
N PRO A 17 12.80 2.64 7.97
CA PRO A 17 14.18 2.32 7.62
C PRO A 17 14.80 1.27 8.54
N GLU A 18 14.34 1.16 9.79
CA GLU A 18 14.88 0.19 10.76
C GLU A 18 14.43 -1.21 10.42
N ARG A 19 13.13 -1.38 10.12
CA ARG A 19 12.55 -2.66 9.73
C ARG A 19 12.71 -2.95 8.22
N ARG A 20 13.13 -1.95 7.45
CA ARG A 20 13.30 -1.99 5.99
C ARG A 20 12.00 -2.41 5.29
N GLY A 21 10.94 -1.64 5.47
CA GLY A 21 9.64 -1.96 4.88
C GLY A 21 8.67 -0.80 4.90
N MET A 22 7.46 -1.04 4.43
CA MET A 22 6.37 -0.08 4.50
C MET A 22 5.50 -0.41 5.71
N PHE A 23 5.02 0.61 6.40
CA PHE A 23 4.19 0.43 7.57
C PHE A 23 2.93 1.28 7.49
N ILE A 24 1.78 0.60 7.60
CA ILE A 24 0.46 1.22 7.73
C ILE A 24 0.06 1.07 9.20
N HIS A 25 -0.09 2.18 9.92
CA HIS A 25 -0.43 2.15 11.34
C HIS A 25 -1.89 1.72 11.56
N ALA A 26 -2.18 1.05 12.67
CA ALA A 26 -3.51 0.55 13.01
C ALA A 26 -4.58 1.65 13.05
N ASP A 27 -4.22 2.86 13.52
CA ASP A 27 -5.13 4.02 13.54
C ASP A 27 -5.61 4.43 12.14
N GLN A 28 -4.85 4.10 11.10
CA GLN A 28 -5.20 4.38 9.70
C GLN A 28 -6.15 3.32 9.11
N LEU A 29 -6.38 2.23 9.85
CA LEU A 29 -7.17 1.06 9.44
C LEU A 29 -8.45 0.92 10.29
N VAL A 30 -8.77 1.86 11.17
CA VAL A 30 -9.91 1.79 12.10
C VAL A 30 -11.26 1.61 11.39
N ASP A 31 -11.44 2.29 10.25
CA ASP A 31 -12.66 2.21 9.44
C ASP A 31 -12.56 1.15 8.32
N SER A 32 -11.51 0.33 8.33
CA SER A 32 -11.31 -0.74 7.35
C SER A 32 -12.09 -2.01 7.72
N PRO A 33 -12.38 -2.91 6.77
CA PRO A 33 -12.98 -4.20 7.07
C PRO A 33 -11.99 -5.22 7.69
N PHE A 34 -10.78 -4.79 8.06
CA PHE A 34 -9.71 -5.67 8.54
C PHE A 34 -9.70 -5.77 10.06
N GLU A 35 -9.34 -6.95 10.55
CA GLU A 35 -9.23 -7.22 11.98
C GLU A 35 -7.80 -7.62 12.36
N VAL A 36 -7.39 -7.29 13.59
CA VAL A 36 -6.11 -7.77 14.13
C VAL A 36 -6.11 -9.29 14.13
N GLY A 37 -5.11 -9.89 13.48
CA GLY A 37 -5.08 -11.33 13.21
C GLY A 37 -5.18 -11.67 11.73
N ASP A 38 -5.70 -10.75 10.91
CA ASP A 38 -5.82 -10.94 9.47
C ASP A 38 -4.45 -11.11 8.81
N ARG A 39 -4.42 -11.95 7.79
CA ARG A 39 -3.24 -12.21 6.95
C ARG A 39 -3.50 -11.79 5.52
N PHE A 40 -2.44 -11.42 4.81
CA PHE A 40 -2.52 -10.89 3.46
C PHE A 40 -1.44 -11.48 2.55
N SER A 41 -1.80 -11.64 1.29
CA SER A 41 -0.91 -12.06 0.22
C SER A 41 -0.69 -10.94 -0.77
N LEU A 42 0.55 -10.79 -1.23
CA LEU A 42 0.92 -9.79 -2.23
C LEU A 42 0.60 -10.30 -3.65
N ARG A 43 -0.23 -9.55 -4.36
CA ARG A 43 -0.54 -9.74 -5.77
C ARG A 43 0.05 -8.64 -6.63
N LYS A 44 0.54 -9.04 -7.81
CA LYS A 44 0.97 -8.11 -8.84
C LYS A 44 -0.27 -7.54 -9.53
N GLY A 45 -0.44 -6.23 -9.53
CA GLY A 45 -1.41 -5.56 -10.41
C GLY A 45 -1.08 -5.88 -11.87
N LYS A 46 -2.03 -6.44 -12.62
CA LYS A 46 -1.79 -6.83 -14.02
C LYS A 46 -1.66 -5.63 -14.97
N ARG A 47 -2.14 -4.45 -14.59
CA ARG A 47 -2.27 -3.27 -15.47
C ARG A 47 -1.77 -1.96 -14.87
N GLU A 48 -1.53 -1.89 -13.57
CA GLU A 48 -1.06 -0.66 -12.92
C GLU A 48 0.45 -0.73 -12.68
N LEU A 49 1.18 0.24 -13.24
CA LEU A 49 2.59 0.45 -12.96
C LEU A 49 2.73 1.11 -11.57
N PHE A 50 3.88 0.88 -10.94
CA PHE A 50 4.25 1.50 -9.66
C PHE A 50 3.22 1.26 -8.55
N ALA A 51 2.68 0.03 -8.50
CA ALA A 51 1.65 -0.35 -7.56
C ALA A 51 1.82 -1.79 -7.09
N ILE A 52 1.51 -2.02 -5.82
CA ILE A 52 1.31 -3.36 -5.26
C ILE A 52 -0.11 -3.48 -4.71
N THR A 53 -0.63 -4.70 -4.72
CA THR A 53 -1.94 -5.01 -4.16
C THR A 53 -1.76 -6.10 -3.12
N ILE A 54 -2.19 -5.85 -1.90
CA ILE A 54 -2.28 -6.89 -0.85
C ILE A 54 -3.76 -7.24 -0.67
N ILE A 55 -4.04 -8.53 -0.63
CA ILE A 55 -5.41 -9.06 -0.53
C ILE A 55 -5.44 -9.98 0.67
N LYS A 56 -6.52 -9.92 1.47
CA LYS A 56 -6.69 -10.84 2.59
C LYS A 56 -6.58 -12.30 2.13
N ASP A 57 -5.78 -13.05 2.85
CA ASP A 57 -5.44 -14.44 2.59
C ASP A 57 -4.95 -15.07 3.89
N ASP A 58 -5.70 -16.03 4.43
CA ASP A 58 -5.38 -16.72 5.70
C ASP A 58 -4.01 -17.41 5.68
N ARG A 59 -3.44 -17.65 4.50
CA ARG A 59 -2.11 -18.26 4.32
C ARG A 59 -1.02 -17.26 3.94
N GLY A 60 -1.36 -15.97 3.91
CA GLY A 60 -0.44 -14.89 3.60
C GLY A 60 0.64 -14.69 4.67
N ASP A 61 1.77 -14.14 4.22
CA ASP A 61 2.94 -13.84 5.06
C ASP A 61 2.82 -12.45 5.73
N ILE A 62 2.02 -11.55 5.17
CA ILE A 62 1.79 -10.21 5.72
C ILE A 62 0.73 -10.33 6.81
N PHE A 63 1.01 -9.78 7.99
CA PHE A 63 0.16 -9.91 9.17
C PHE A 63 -0.29 -8.55 9.68
N PHE A 64 -1.58 -8.42 10.00
CA PHE A 64 -2.10 -7.26 10.73
C PHE A 64 -2.02 -7.54 12.23
N ASP A 65 -1.06 -6.87 12.89
CA ASP A 65 -0.90 -6.92 14.34
C ASP A 65 -1.53 -5.69 15.04
N LYS A 66 -1.26 -5.53 16.34
CA LYS A 66 -1.79 -4.41 17.12
C LYS A 66 -1.22 -3.04 16.74
N GLN A 67 -0.06 -3.01 16.08
CA GLN A 67 0.59 -1.78 15.62
C GLN A 67 0.13 -1.43 14.21
N GLY A 68 -0.18 -2.43 13.37
CA GLY A 68 -0.63 -2.20 12.01
C GLY A 68 -0.22 -3.31 11.04
N ILE A 69 -0.12 -2.94 9.77
CA ILE A 69 0.33 -3.83 8.70
C ILE A 69 1.76 -3.44 8.34
N PHE A 70 2.68 -4.38 8.49
CA PHE A 70 4.05 -4.23 8.01
C PHE A 70 4.27 -5.05 6.74
N ILE A 71 4.84 -4.40 5.73
CA ILE A 71 5.16 -5.02 4.45
C ILE A 71 6.68 -4.95 4.29
N GLU A 72 7.33 -6.10 4.47
CA GLU A 72 8.79 -6.19 4.30
C GLU A 72 9.18 -5.80 2.88
N ARG A 73 10.25 -5.01 2.77
CA ARG A 73 10.82 -4.68 1.48
C ARG A 73 11.53 -5.91 0.90
N THR A 74 11.06 -6.34 -0.26
CA THR A 74 11.74 -7.35 -1.07
C THR A 74 12.13 -6.77 -2.42
N ARG A 75 13.14 -7.36 -3.07
CA ARG A 75 13.52 -6.97 -4.45
C ARG A 75 12.33 -7.02 -5.42
N LYS A 76 11.39 -7.95 -5.19
CA LYS A 76 10.15 -8.06 -5.96
C LYS A 76 9.27 -6.82 -5.79
N ILE A 77 9.11 -6.34 -4.56
CA ILE A 77 8.34 -5.14 -4.22
C ILE A 77 8.99 -3.90 -4.84
N ASP A 78 10.30 -3.74 -4.69
CA ASP A 78 11.04 -2.60 -5.26
C ASP A 78 10.83 -2.50 -6.78
N ILE A 79 10.91 -3.63 -7.48
CA ILE A 79 10.68 -3.68 -8.93
C ILE A 79 9.24 -3.29 -9.28
N LEU A 80 8.26 -3.69 -8.47
CA LEU A 80 6.85 -3.37 -8.71
C LEU A 80 6.53 -1.89 -8.43
N LEU A 81 7.18 -1.30 -7.42
CA LEU A 81 7.00 0.10 -7.04
C LEU A 81 7.89 1.06 -7.85
N GLY A 82 8.88 0.53 -8.59
CA GLY A 82 9.78 1.34 -9.42
C GLY A 82 10.96 1.95 -8.67
N GLY A 83 11.22 1.50 -7.43
CA GLY A 83 12.28 2.06 -6.59
C GLY A 83 11.96 1.99 -5.12
N ILE A 84 12.69 2.78 -4.33
CA ILE A 84 12.47 2.99 -2.91
C ILE A 84 11.96 4.41 -2.75
N PHE A 85 10.88 4.56 -2.00
CA PHE A 85 10.28 5.85 -1.68
C PHE A 85 10.09 5.95 -0.17
N GLU A 86 10.02 7.18 0.35
CA GLU A 86 9.80 7.44 1.77
C GLU A 86 8.32 7.35 2.16
N GLU A 87 7.43 7.72 1.24
CA GLU A 87 5.99 7.82 1.49
C GLU A 87 5.22 7.04 0.42
N TYR A 88 4.20 6.32 0.88
CA TYR A 88 3.31 5.53 0.05
C TYR A 88 1.89 5.88 0.38
N VAL A 89 1.06 6.02 -0.65
CA VAL A 89 -0.38 6.09 -0.46
C VAL A 89 -0.96 4.70 -0.54
N PHE A 90 -1.87 4.41 0.40
CA PHE A 90 -2.67 3.21 0.34
C PHE A 90 -4.15 3.54 0.13
N TYR A 91 -4.84 2.66 -0.59
CA TYR A 91 -6.27 2.72 -0.85
C TYR A 91 -6.89 1.39 -0.45
N ILE A 92 -7.96 1.42 0.34
CA ILE A 92 -8.83 0.27 0.51
C ILE A 92 -9.75 0.24 -0.71
N GLU A 93 -9.63 -0.80 -1.53
CA GLU A 93 -10.35 -0.88 -2.80
C GLU A 93 -11.84 -1.16 -2.53
N PRO A 94 -12.78 -0.25 -2.85
CA PRO A 94 -14.19 -0.46 -2.57
C PRO A 94 -14.82 -1.51 -3.49
N GLU A 95 -14.26 -1.69 -4.69
CA GLU A 95 -14.77 -2.64 -5.70
C GLU A 95 -14.22 -4.06 -5.52
N ILE A 96 -13.11 -4.22 -4.80
CA ILE A 96 -12.48 -5.51 -4.52
C ILE A 96 -12.43 -5.68 -3.00
N PRO A 97 -13.33 -6.49 -2.43
CA PRO A 97 -13.39 -6.69 -0.99
C PRO A 97 -12.01 -7.04 -0.40
N GLU A 98 -11.78 -6.55 0.82
CA GLU A 98 -10.63 -6.91 1.65
C GLU A 98 -9.26 -6.75 0.93
N THR A 99 -9.15 -5.70 0.12
CA THR A 99 -7.97 -5.41 -0.69
C THR A 99 -7.41 -4.03 -0.38
N ILE A 100 -6.10 -3.95 -0.17
CA ILE A 100 -5.36 -2.69 -0.06
C ILE A 100 -4.44 -2.56 -1.27
N LYS A 101 -4.48 -1.42 -1.93
CA LYS A 101 -3.52 -1.05 -2.97
C LYS A 101 -2.55 -0.03 -2.42
N LEU A 102 -1.25 -0.21 -2.64
CA LEU A 102 -0.21 0.77 -2.31
C LEU A 102 0.46 1.31 -3.57
N LYS A 103 0.77 2.62 -3.55
CA LYS A 103 1.52 3.33 -4.59
C LYS A 103 2.50 4.33 -3.95
N PRO A 104 3.66 4.61 -4.56
CA PRO A 104 4.52 5.68 -4.08
C PRO A 104 3.81 7.04 -4.16
N LEU A 105 3.87 7.83 -3.08
CA LEU A 105 3.16 9.13 -3.03
C LEU A 105 3.68 10.09 -4.10
N GLU A 106 4.98 10.07 -4.38
CA GLU A 106 5.62 10.87 -5.42
C GLU A 106 4.99 10.60 -6.79
N ILE A 107 4.81 9.33 -7.16
CA ILE A 107 4.20 8.93 -8.43
C ILE A 107 2.73 9.33 -8.53
N VAL A 108 1.99 9.32 -7.40
CA VAL A 108 0.58 9.76 -7.37
C VAL A 108 0.47 11.28 -7.51
N LYS A 109 1.38 12.03 -6.88
CA LYS A 109 1.44 13.50 -6.99
C LYS A 109 1.95 13.99 -8.34
N ASP A 110 2.70 13.17 -9.05
CA ASP A 110 3.27 13.50 -10.35
C ASP A 110 2.27 13.31 -11.50
N ILE A 111 1.14 14.02 -11.40
CA ILE A 111 0.03 14.01 -12.36
C ILE A 111 0.44 14.71 -13.68
N ASP A 112 1.57 15.44 -13.67
CA ASP A 112 2.06 16.28 -14.77
C ASP A 112 3.32 15.75 -15.49
N GLN A 113 3.92 14.61 -15.07
CA GLN A 113 5.05 14.03 -15.81
C GLN A 113 4.63 13.52 -17.19
N LYS A 114 4.74 14.42 -18.17
CA LYS A 114 4.82 14.08 -19.59
C LYS A 114 6.12 13.30 -19.81
N TRP A 115 6.06 11.97 -19.76
CA TRP A 115 7.11 11.10 -20.26
C TRP A 115 7.31 11.39 -21.76
N ARG A 116 8.28 12.27 -22.06
CA ARG A 116 8.76 12.56 -23.42
C ARG A 116 9.95 11.69 -23.74
#